data_AF-A0A917JXL9-F1
#
_entry.id   AF-A0A917JXL9-F1
#
_cell.length_a   1.000
_cell.length_b   1.000
_cell.length_c   1.000
_cell.angle_alpha   90.00
_cell.angle_beta   90.00
_cell.angle_gamma   90.00
#
_symmetry.space_group_name_H-M   'P 1'
#
loop_
_entity.id
_entity.type
_entity.pdbx_description
1 polymer ?
#
loop_
_entity_poly.entity_id
_entity_poly.type
_entity_poly.pdbx_seq_one_letter_code
_entity_poly.pdbx_strand_id
1 'polypeptide(L)'
;MLRVIQAGFHNTIQDSGRHASQHLGVSHCGALDLPAMQLANMLLHNTDAAVLEITFGPVELLATKDCWLSITGADFNAHIQGHGLEQRIWPASRFLLKQGQHFILNGAKTGMRCYLAVEGGFKVNSVLHSGSTDTTNGFGGCDGRPILADDHLERNEIPNSRLNKIKTTTTVSQPLNLLPIRVIKGPEFDQLTIDSQHLFEKSLWQLQANSNRMGARVKSQRVLQMAQNLSMRSHAVHPGLIQLPPNGQPIILLADAQATGGYPRIANVIDADLWKLAQLRPGQQFSFQVVDIDEAERALDGWHRYFFQIRHQLSLLDSQNMNTKTMQHRYSPLQLNADIGEGGDCDAELFEIIDCANIACGGHVGNDSSMAATIKLAKRHQVIIGAHPSYPDPKNFGRAAMDIEDEALYGTLLSQVLALAAQCRLQSQTIRYIKPHGALYNIAAKEPKTAQILFRLVKELQTLSRNGHDGLAPNLQLMVLANSPIVQWAEDAGVETISEAFADRRYLSNGTLAPRTSNGAVINDLQTVLQQVRHIQTTTPISTLDYGTLKVDATSLCVHGDNQHALDFAKAIRDLLKA
;
A
#
# COMPACT_ATOMS: atom_id res chain seq x y z
N MET A 1 30.65 7.74 -7.70
CA MET A 1 30.07 7.87 -6.35
C MET A 1 30.03 6.52 -5.65
N LEU A 2 29.54 5.48 -6.31
CA LEU A 2 29.75 4.08 -5.90
C LEU A 2 30.77 3.44 -6.84
N ARG A 3 31.73 2.68 -6.31
CA ARG A 3 32.61 1.80 -7.10
C ARG A 3 32.10 0.38 -6.96
N VAL A 4 31.97 -0.33 -8.07
CA VAL A 4 31.56 -1.74 -8.08
C VAL A 4 32.76 -2.60 -7.68
N ILE A 5 32.67 -3.31 -6.56
CA ILE A 5 33.70 -4.27 -6.13
C ILE A 5 33.37 -5.65 -6.70
N GLN A 6 32.09 -6.04 -6.59
CA GLN A 6 31.58 -7.27 -7.17
C GLN A 6 30.29 -6.99 -7.94
N ALA A 7 30.29 -7.33 -9.23
CA ALA A 7 29.20 -7.01 -10.14
C ALA A 7 28.09 -8.06 -10.20
N GLY A 8 28.33 -9.30 -9.75
CA GLY A 8 27.35 -10.38 -9.79
C GLY A 8 27.09 -10.94 -11.20
N PHE A 9 25.89 -11.48 -11.42
CA PHE A 9 25.52 -12.22 -12.63
C PHE A 9 25.19 -11.32 -13.83
N HIS A 10 24.07 -10.59 -13.76
CA HIS A 10 23.58 -9.76 -14.87
C HIS A 10 22.76 -8.59 -14.32
N ASN A 11 23.47 -7.56 -13.86
CA ASN A 11 22.89 -6.41 -13.20
C ASN A 11 23.03 -5.18 -14.10
N THR A 12 21.92 -4.48 -14.33
CA THR A 12 21.83 -3.44 -15.37
C THR A 12 21.17 -2.19 -14.83
N ILE A 13 21.53 -1.04 -15.38
CA ILE A 13 20.83 0.20 -15.06
C ILE A 13 19.52 0.21 -15.86
N GLN A 14 18.40 0.45 -15.17
CA GLN A 14 17.06 0.47 -15.75
C GLN A 14 16.31 1.72 -15.28
N ASP A 15 15.43 2.24 -16.13
CA ASP A 15 14.40 3.23 -15.80
C ASP A 15 13.01 2.69 -16.20
N SER A 16 12.01 3.56 -16.39
CA SER A 16 10.68 3.14 -16.86
C SER A 16 10.67 2.54 -18.27
N GLY A 17 11.73 2.73 -19.05
CA GLY A 17 11.88 2.19 -20.39
C GLY A 17 11.71 3.22 -21.50
N ARG A 18 11.92 2.74 -22.74
CA ARG A 18 11.83 3.50 -23.99
C ARG A 18 10.42 3.49 -24.50
N HIS A 19 9.66 4.50 -24.12
CA HIS A 19 8.33 4.70 -24.67
C HIS A 19 8.41 5.19 -26.14
N ALA A 20 7.35 4.91 -26.91
CA ALA A 20 7.18 5.36 -28.30
C ALA A 20 8.24 4.91 -29.33
N SER A 21 9.20 4.04 -28.99
CA SER A 21 10.28 3.61 -29.91
C SER A 21 10.03 2.26 -30.60
N GLN A 22 8.98 1.53 -30.19
CA GLN A 22 8.66 0.19 -30.70
C GLN A 22 8.37 0.16 -32.21
N HIS A 23 7.85 1.25 -32.77
CA HIS A 23 7.60 1.37 -34.21
C HIS A 23 8.91 1.36 -35.05
N LEU A 24 10.07 1.62 -34.41
CA LEU A 24 11.39 1.52 -35.02
C LEU A 24 12.02 0.13 -34.86
N GLY A 25 11.30 -0.83 -34.28
CA GLY A 25 11.82 -2.16 -33.97
C GLY A 25 12.66 -2.22 -32.69
N VAL A 26 12.68 -1.15 -31.90
CA VAL A 26 13.44 -1.08 -30.63
C VAL A 26 12.59 -1.55 -29.46
N SER A 27 13.13 -2.45 -28.64
CA SER A 27 12.47 -2.97 -27.44
C SER A 27 12.19 -1.86 -26.42
N HIS A 28 11.15 -2.06 -25.61
CA HIS A 28 10.80 -1.11 -24.56
C HIS A 28 11.86 -1.04 -23.46
N CYS A 29 12.44 -2.18 -23.07
CA CYS A 29 13.33 -2.31 -21.90
C CYS A 29 12.66 -1.77 -20.62
N GLY A 30 13.45 -1.33 -19.64
CA GLY A 30 12.96 -0.85 -18.36
C GLY A 30 12.98 -1.91 -17.25
N ALA A 31 12.67 -1.48 -16.04
CA ALA A 31 12.57 -2.36 -14.89
C ALA A 31 11.50 -3.44 -15.10
N LEU A 32 11.82 -4.71 -14.80
CA LEU A 32 10.82 -5.79 -14.89
C LEU A 32 9.77 -5.73 -13.76
N ASP A 33 10.17 -5.20 -12.60
CA ASP A 33 9.33 -4.91 -11.45
C ASP A 33 9.24 -3.40 -11.30
N LEU A 34 8.43 -2.80 -12.17
CA LEU A 34 8.23 -1.36 -12.22
C LEU A 34 7.75 -0.80 -10.87
N PRO A 35 6.85 -1.46 -10.11
CA PRO A 35 6.45 -0.94 -8.81
C PRO A 35 7.59 -0.87 -7.78
N ALA A 36 8.47 -1.87 -7.74
CA ALA A 36 9.66 -1.82 -6.87
C ALA A 36 10.60 -0.68 -7.28
N MET A 37 10.86 -0.50 -8.58
CA MET A 37 11.65 0.62 -9.10
C MET A 37 11.05 1.98 -8.68
N GLN A 38 9.74 2.14 -8.85
CA GLN A 38 9.02 3.36 -8.48
C GLN A 38 9.12 3.63 -6.98
N LEU A 39 8.99 2.60 -6.15
CA LEU A 39 9.16 2.70 -4.70
C LEU A 39 10.59 3.11 -4.32
N ALA A 40 11.61 2.54 -4.96
CA ALA A 40 13.01 2.87 -4.69
C ALA A 40 13.28 4.35 -4.97
N ASN A 41 12.81 4.83 -6.13
CA ASN A 41 12.90 6.24 -6.49
C ASN A 41 12.13 7.13 -5.51
N MET A 42 10.91 6.75 -5.17
CA MET A 42 10.03 7.52 -4.26
C MET A 42 10.65 7.73 -2.88
N LEU A 43 11.29 6.69 -2.32
CA LEU A 43 11.98 6.74 -1.04
C LEU A 43 13.06 7.85 -0.98
N LEU A 44 13.65 8.18 -2.13
CA LEU A 44 14.68 9.20 -2.29
C LEU A 44 14.17 10.49 -2.95
N HIS A 45 12.85 10.67 -3.05
CA HIS A 45 12.21 11.78 -3.77
C HIS A 45 12.66 11.92 -5.23
N ASN A 46 13.10 10.83 -5.86
CA ASN A 46 13.38 10.79 -7.29
C ASN A 46 12.08 10.69 -8.08
N THR A 47 12.12 11.18 -9.31
CA THR A 47 11.02 11.11 -10.28
C THR A 47 11.50 10.30 -11.46
N ASP A 48 11.09 9.04 -11.51
CA ASP A 48 11.38 8.10 -12.61
C ASP A 48 12.86 8.06 -13.03
N ALA A 49 13.75 8.07 -12.04
CA ALA A 49 15.18 8.13 -12.31
C ALA A 49 15.75 6.72 -12.52
N ALA A 50 16.88 6.64 -13.23
CA ALA A 50 17.55 5.37 -13.45
C ALA A 50 18.03 4.73 -12.14
N VAL A 51 17.76 3.43 -11.99
CA VAL A 51 18.11 2.58 -10.84
C VAL A 51 18.96 1.40 -11.30
N LEU A 52 19.64 0.72 -10.39
CA LEU A 52 20.31 -0.54 -10.67
C LEU A 52 19.35 -1.70 -10.40
N GLU A 53 18.96 -2.44 -11.45
CA GLU A 53 18.25 -3.72 -11.33
C GLU A 53 19.26 -4.84 -11.07
N ILE A 54 19.10 -5.54 -9.95
CA ILE A 54 19.99 -6.61 -9.52
C ILE A 54 19.24 -7.94 -9.56
N THR A 55 19.79 -8.91 -10.30
CA THR A 55 19.26 -10.27 -10.43
C THR A 55 20.14 -11.25 -9.67
N PHE A 56 19.55 -11.99 -8.71
CA PHE A 56 20.13 -13.10 -7.96
C PHE A 56 21.31 -12.82 -7.02
N GLY A 57 22.19 -11.85 -7.32
CA GLY A 57 23.36 -11.49 -6.50
C GLY A 57 24.50 -12.53 -6.59
N PRO A 58 25.58 -12.40 -5.80
CA PRO A 58 25.90 -11.28 -4.90
C PRO A 58 26.39 -10.03 -5.65
N VAL A 59 26.32 -8.88 -4.98
CA VAL A 59 26.83 -7.58 -5.46
C VAL A 59 27.47 -6.83 -4.29
N GLU A 60 28.60 -6.18 -4.53
CA GLU A 60 29.28 -5.37 -3.52
C GLU A 60 29.66 -4.01 -4.11
N LEU A 61 29.27 -2.93 -3.41
CA LEU A 61 29.48 -1.56 -3.82
C LEU A 61 30.20 -0.78 -2.71
N LEU A 62 31.29 -0.10 -3.06
CA LEU A 62 32.04 0.79 -2.16
C LEU A 62 31.62 2.24 -2.36
N ALA A 63 31.23 2.92 -1.29
CA ALA A 63 31.00 4.35 -1.32
C ALA A 63 32.30 5.15 -1.42
N THR A 64 32.46 5.89 -2.51
CA THR A 64 33.57 6.85 -2.69
C THR A 64 33.24 8.24 -2.14
N LYS A 65 31.94 8.50 -1.88
CA LYS A 65 31.39 9.71 -1.24
C LYS A 65 30.15 9.31 -0.45
N ASP A 66 29.75 10.13 0.52
CA ASP A 66 28.48 9.96 1.23
C ASP A 66 27.29 10.06 0.25
N CYS A 67 26.37 9.10 0.32
CA CYS A 67 25.17 9.08 -0.52
C CYS A 67 23.99 8.38 0.17
N TRP A 68 22.78 8.82 -0.15
CA TRP A 68 21.54 8.19 0.25
C TRP A 68 21.08 7.15 -0.77
N LEU A 69 20.97 5.91 -0.33
CA LEU A 69 20.51 4.81 -1.17
C LEU A 69 19.14 4.33 -0.71
N SER A 70 18.44 3.65 -1.61
CA SER A 70 17.25 2.88 -1.27
C SER A 70 17.26 1.54 -1.97
N ILE A 71 16.74 0.52 -1.31
CA ILE A 71 16.63 -0.84 -1.84
C ILE A 71 15.20 -1.34 -1.71
N THR A 72 14.67 -1.95 -2.77
CA THR A 72 13.30 -2.50 -2.85
C THR A 72 13.27 -3.83 -3.59
N GLY A 73 12.13 -4.52 -3.60
CA GLY A 73 11.97 -5.82 -4.22
C GLY A 73 12.39 -6.95 -3.28
N ALA A 74 13.08 -7.96 -3.82
CA ALA A 74 13.50 -9.14 -3.08
C ALA A 74 14.47 -8.85 -1.91
N ASP A 75 14.41 -9.68 -0.86
CA ASP A 75 15.36 -9.62 0.27
C ASP A 75 16.68 -10.29 -0.10
N PHE A 76 17.72 -9.49 -0.33
CA PHE A 76 19.08 -9.97 -0.63
C PHE A 76 19.94 -10.13 0.62
N ASN A 77 19.35 -10.07 1.82
CA ASN A 77 20.06 -10.06 3.09
C ASN A 77 21.18 -9.01 3.07
N ALA A 78 20.83 -7.78 2.73
CA ALA A 78 21.79 -6.72 2.44
C ALA A 78 22.39 -6.14 3.73
N HIS A 79 23.67 -5.78 3.70
CA HIS A 79 24.38 -5.22 4.85
C HIS A 79 25.27 -4.04 4.45
N ILE A 80 25.43 -3.09 5.37
CA ILE A 80 26.49 -2.10 5.34
C ILE A 80 27.63 -2.61 6.22
N GLN A 81 28.86 -2.59 5.70
CA GLN A 81 30.08 -2.90 6.45
C GLN A 81 31.10 -1.76 6.31
N GLY A 82 31.87 -1.52 7.37
CA GLY A 82 32.95 -0.53 7.38
C GLY A 82 32.85 0.42 8.57
N HIS A 83 33.96 1.06 8.95
CA HIS A 83 34.08 1.88 10.17
C HIS A 83 33.71 1.14 11.46
N GLY A 84 33.95 -0.17 11.53
CA GLY A 84 33.55 -1.02 12.66
C GLY A 84 32.04 -1.25 12.79
N LEU A 85 31.23 -0.79 11.83
CA LEU A 85 29.79 -1.04 11.75
C LEU A 85 29.52 -2.26 10.87
N GLU A 86 28.60 -3.11 11.32
CA GLU A 86 27.90 -4.08 10.48
C GLU A 86 26.40 -3.93 10.72
N GLN A 87 25.65 -3.50 9.70
CA GLN A 87 24.23 -3.17 9.82
C GLN A 87 23.43 -3.83 8.71
N ARG A 88 22.42 -4.62 9.08
CA ARG A 88 21.45 -5.17 8.12
C ARG A 88 20.54 -4.07 7.57
N ILE A 89 20.29 -4.11 6.27
CA ILE A 89 19.33 -3.27 5.56
C ILE A 89 18.21 -4.15 5.03
N TRP A 90 16.98 -3.78 5.35
CA TRP A 90 15.79 -4.48 4.88
C TRP A 90 15.34 -3.94 3.51
N PRO A 91 14.59 -4.73 2.73
CA PRO A 91 13.90 -4.21 1.55
C PRO A 91 12.92 -3.09 1.90
N ALA A 92 12.60 -2.26 0.91
CA ALA A 92 11.77 -1.07 1.04
C ALA A 92 12.32 -0.04 2.04
N SER A 93 13.64 0.04 2.13
CA SER A 93 14.35 1.00 3.01
C SER A 93 15.11 2.04 2.21
N ARG A 94 15.22 3.25 2.77
CA ARG A 94 16.28 4.22 2.43
C ARG A 94 17.27 4.36 3.57
N PHE A 95 18.53 4.57 3.26
CA PHE A 95 19.62 4.62 4.23
C PHE A 95 20.80 5.45 3.72
N LEU A 96 21.58 5.99 4.64
CA LEU A 96 22.81 6.70 4.32
C LEU A 96 23.97 5.69 4.25
N LEU A 97 24.72 5.72 3.15
CA LEU A 97 25.99 5.01 3.01
C LEU A 97 27.12 6.04 3.03
N LYS A 98 28.00 5.96 4.03
CA LYS A 98 29.12 6.90 4.18
C LYS A 98 30.32 6.49 3.35
N GLN A 99 31.14 7.46 2.96
CA GLN A 99 32.41 7.23 2.28
C GLN A 99 33.25 6.17 3.02
N GLY A 100 33.79 5.23 2.25
CA GLY A 100 34.58 4.10 2.75
C GLY A 100 33.75 2.91 3.25
N GLN A 101 32.42 3.02 3.32
CA GLN A 101 31.56 1.88 3.65
C GLN A 101 31.22 1.05 2.41
N HIS A 102 31.08 -0.25 2.62
CA HIS A 102 30.65 -1.23 1.65
C HIS A 102 29.17 -1.52 1.84
N PHE A 103 28.41 -1.56 0.74
CA PHE A 103 27.06 -2.09 0.69
C PHE A 103 27.07 -3.43 -0.04
N ILE A 104 26.74 -4.49 0.70
CA ILE A 104 26.86 -5.88 0.28
C ILE A 104 25.47 -6.48 0.14
N LEU A 105 25.14 -6.93 -1.06
CA LEU A 105 23.97 -7.74 -1.36
C LEU A 105 24.42 -9.18 -1.57
N ASN A 106 23.86 -10.11 -0.80
CA ASN A 106 24.17 -11.53 -0.94
C ASN A 106 23.28 -12.14 -2.04
N GLY A 107 22.93 -13.41 -1.92
CA GLY A 107 21.89 -14.02 -2.75
C GLY A 107 20.48 -13.63 -2.30
N ALA A 108 19.54 -13.53 -3.25
CA ALA A 108 18.12 -13.33 -2.93
C ALA A 108 17.59 -14.47 -2.03
N LYS A 109 17.03 -14.15 -0.86
CA LYS A 109 16.35 -15.11 0.04
C LYS A 109 14.94 -15.45 -0.44
N THR A 110 14.18 -14.42 -0.82
CA THR A 110 12.86 -14.51 -1.44
C THR A 110 12.87 -13.74 -2.75
N GLY A 111 11.95 -14.04 -3.67
CA GLY A 111 11.90 -13.39 -4.99
C GLY A 111 13.17 -13.62 -5.82
N MET A 112 13.41 -12.74 -6.79
CA MET A 112 14.54 -12.85 -7.74
C MET A 112 15.30 -11.54 -7.94
N ARG A 113 14.60 -10.40 -7.91
CA ARG A 113 15.17 -9.09 -8.30
C ARG A 113 14.98 -8.04 -7.22
N CYS A 114 16.02 -7.26 -6.96
CA CYS A 114 15.92 -6.04 -6.16
C CYS A 114 16.36 -4.82 -6.99
N TYR A 115 15.94 -3.65 -6.55
CA TYR A 115 16.24 -2.38 -7.21
C TYR A 115 16.92 -1.45 -6.22
N LEU A 116 18.12 -1.01 -6.59
CA LEU A 116 18.90 -0.05 -5.83
C LEU A 116 18.78 1.31 -6.51
N ALA A 117 18.23 2.29 -5.82
CA ALA A 117 18.24 3.68 -6.26
C ALA A 117 19.25 4.50 -5.45
N VAL A 118 19.64 5.63 -6.02
CA VAL A 118 20.48 6.63 -5.38
C VAL A 118 19.82 8.00 -5.52
N GLU A 119 20.04 8.89 -4.56
CA GLU A 119 19.39 10.19 -4.58
C GLU A 119 19.86 11.02 -5.78
N GLY A 120 18.92 11.52 -6.57
CA GLY A 120 19.15 12.12 -7.89
C GLY A 120 19.15 11.15 -9.07
N GLY A 121 19.19 9.84 -8.79
CA GLY A 121 19.25 8.77 -9.79
C GLY A 121 20.63 8.59 -10.40
N PHE A 122 20.90 7.41 -10.95
CA PHE A 122 22.16 7.14 -11.63
C PHE A 122 22.30 7.99 -12.89
N LYS A 123 23.49 8.56 -13.09
CA LYS A 123 23.83 9.32 -14.28
C LYS A 123 24.14 8.36 -15.41
N VAL A 124 23.32 8.40 -16.45
CA VAL A 124 23.47 7.56 -17.64
C VAL A 124 23.15 8.35 -18.89
N ASN A 125 23.70 7.91 -20.02
CA ASN A 125 23.38 8.50 -21.33
C ASN A 125 21.98 8.06 -21.74
N SER A 126 21.10 9.03 -21.98
CA SER A 126 19.77 8.77 -22.51
C SER A 126 19.84 8.47 -24.00
N VAL A 127 19.25 7.34 -24.41
CA VAL A 127 19.12 6.92 -25.81
C VAL A 127 17.65 6.65 -26.07
N LEU A 128 17.08 7.36 -27.05
CA LEU A 128 15.64 7.34 -27.33
C LEU A 128 14.81 7.68 -26.08
N HIS A 129 15.21 8.75 -25.38
CA HIS A 129 14.56 9.29 -24.18
C HIS A 129 14.57 8.36 -22.96
N SER A 130 15.38 7.31 -22.92
CA SER A 130 15.56 6.45 -21.73
C SER A 130 17.00 6.02 -21.52
N GLY A 131 17.36 5.91 -20.24
CA GLY A 131 18.62 5.41 -19.72
C GLY A 131 18.66 3.90 -19.47
N SER A 132 17.59 3.15 -19.77
CA SER A 132 17.55 1.69 -19.56
C SER A 132 18.61 0.95 -20.38
N THR A 133 19.26 -0.08 -19.85
CA THR A 133 20.19 -0.89 -20.66
C THR A 133 19.41 -1.80 -21.61
N ASP A 134 19.66 -1.66 -22.92
CA ASP A 134 19.33 -2.68 -23.92
C ASP A 134 20.61 -3.43 -24.28
N THR A 135 20.77 -4.64 -23.71
CA THR A 135 21.96 -5.47 -23.92
C THR A 135 21.98 -6.16 -25.28
N THR A 136 20.83 -6.24 -25.98
CA THR A 136 20.76 -6.84 -27.31
C THR A 136 21.28 -5.88 -28.36
N ASN A 137 20.88 -4.61 -28.26
CA ASN A 137 21.30 -3.58 -29.20
C ASN A 137 22.53 -2.76 -28.73
N GLY A 138 22.96 -2.93 -27.48
CA GLY A 138 24.22 -2.37 -26.98
C GLY A 138 24.16 -0.88 -26.69
N PHE A 139 23.06 -0.37 -26.13
CA PHE A 139 22.96 1.05 -25.72
C PHE A 139 22.18 1.27 -24.42
N GLY A 140 22.35 2.46 -23.84
CA GLY A 140 21.75 2.87 -22.56
C GLY A 140 22.46 2.28 -21.34
N GLY A 141 22.14 2.80 -20.15
CA GLY A 141 22.76 2.40 -18.89
C GLY A 141 24.27 2.63 -18.85
N CYS A 142 25.03 1.60 -18.43
CA CYS A 142 26.49 1.55 -18.54
C CYS A 142 26.90 1.04 -19.92
N ASP A 143 26.95 1.93 -20.92
CA ASP A 143 27.45 1.62 -22.27
C ASP A 143 26.80 0.38 -22.93
N GLY A 144 25.50 0.18 -22.71
CA GLY A 144 24.76 -0.92 -23.30
C GLY A 144 25.04 -2.31 -22.72
N ARG A 145 25.74 -2.39 -21.58
CA ARG A 145 26.12 -3.65 -20.94
C ARG A 145 25.73 -3.69 -19.46
N PRO A 146 25.75 -4.89 -18.84
CA PRO A 146 25.73 -5.01 -17.39
C PRO A 146 26.92 -4.29 -16.74
N ILE A 147 26.76 -3.95 -15.46
CA ILE A 147 27.86 -3.43 -14.65
C ILE A 147 28.96 -4.49 -14.51
N LEU A 148 30.21 -4.03 -14.39
CA LEU A 148 31.40 -4.84 -14.21
C LEU A 148 32.14 -4.40 -12.94
N ALA A 149 33.04 -5.26 -12.44
CA ALA A 149 33.95 -4.85 -11.38
C ALA A 149 34.77 -3.63 -11.83
N ASP A 150 35.04 -2.73 -10.89
CA ASP A 150 35.69 -1.44 -11.08
C ASP A 150 34.91 -0.38 -11.87
N ASP A 151 33.68 -0.66 -12.30
CA ASP A 151 32.81 0.41 -12.81
C ASP A 151 32.54 1.45 -11.70
N HIS A 152 32.51 2.72 -12.11
CA HIS A 152 32.16 3.84 -11.24
C HIS A 152 30.75 4.33 -11.58
N LEU A 153 29.80 4.08 -10.67
CA LEU A 153 28.43 4.53 -10.80
C LEU A 153 28.32 5.94 -10.17
N GLU A 154 28.03 6.92 -11.02
CA GLU A 154 27.78 8.31 -10.63
C GLU A 154 26.27 8.58 -10.57
N ARG A 155 25.87 9.59 -9.80
CA ARG A 155 24.50 10.14 -9.82
C ARG A 155 24.42 11.40 -10.66
N ASN A 156 23.20 11.79 -11.01
CA ASN A 156 22.96 13.12 -11.56
C ASN A 156 23.25 14.21 -10.52
N GLU A 157 23.63 15.39 -11.01
CA GLU A 157 23.72 16.58 -10.16
C GLU A 157 22.33 16.96 -9.66
N ILE A 158 22.21 17.24 -8.36
CA ILE A 158 20.96 17.65 -7.74
C ILE A 158 21.17 18.88 -6.86
N PRO A 159 20.21 19.83 -6.83
CA PRO A 159 20.30 20.99 -5.96
C PRO A 159 20.37 20.58 -4.48
N ASN A 160 21.15 21.33 -3.69
CA ASN A 160 21.28 21.12 -2.24
C ASN A 160 19.92 21.12 -1.51
N SER A 161 18.93 21.86 -2.02
CA SER A 161 17.56 21.86 -1.46
C SER A 161 16.86 20.51 -1.55
N ARG A 162 17.18 19.65 -2.54
CA ARG A 162 16.64 18.30 -2.68
C ARG A 162 17.41 17.30 -1.81
N LEU A 163 18.74 17.42 -1.78
CA LEU A 163 19.62 16.64 -0.88
C LEU A 163 19.21 16.77 0.57
N ASN A 164 18.92 18.00 1.01
CA ASN A 164 18.54 18.30 2.38
C ASN A 164 17.14 17.78 2.78
N LYS A 165 16.35 17.24 1.84
CA LYS A 165 15.05 16.63 2.17
C LYS A 165 15.21 15.25 2.81
N ILE A 166 16.25 14.51 2.45
CA ILE A 166 16.49 13.16 2.98
C ILE A 166 17.42 13.29 4.18
N LYS A 167 16.88 13.03 5.37
CA LYS A 167 17.63 13.19 6.64
C LYS A 167 17.67 11.92 7.49
N THR A 168 16.81 10.94 7.21
CA THR A 168 16.61 9.79 8.08
C THR A 168 16.50 8.49 7.29
N THR A 169 17.09 7.45 7.86
CA THR A 169 16.84 6.06 7.46
C THR A 169 15.39 5.71 7.79
N THR A 170 14.68 5.06 6.86
CA THR A 170 13.32 4.58 7.10
C THR A 170 13.03 3.34 6.27
N THR A 171 12.01 2.60 6.67
CA THR A 171 11.49 1.41 5.98
C THR A 171 9.99 1.53 5.84
N VAL A 172 9.46 1.19 4.67
CA VAL A 172 8.03 1.19 4.41
C VAL A 172 7.54 -0.21 4.05
N SER A 173 6.21 -0.39 4.05
CA SER A 173 5.61 -1.64 3.58
C SER A 173 5.73 -1.77 2.06
N GLN A 174 6.01 -2.97 1.56
CA GLN A 174 5.91 -3.30 0.13
C GLN A 174 5.04 -4.56 -0.07
N PRO A 175 4.28 -4.67 -1.18
CA PRO A 175 3.47 -5.86 -1.45
C PRO A 175 4.35 -7.10 -1.66
N LEU A 176 3.95 -8.23 -1.05
CA LEU A 176 4.67 -9.50 -1.15
C LEU A 176 3.85 -10.61 -1.85
N ASN A 177 2.58 -10.34 -2.20
CA ASN A 177 1.73 -11.36 -2.80
C ASN A 177 2.01 -11.54 -4.30
N LEU A 178 2.58 -12.70 -4.65
CA LEU A 178 2.95 -13.05 -6.01
C LEU A 178 1.84 -13.82 -6.76
N LEU A 179 0.76 -14.27 -6.11
CA LEU A 179 -0.19 -15.21 -6.69
C LEU A 179 -1.67 -14.90 -6.37
N PRO A 180 -2.61 -15.22 -7.27
CA PRO A 180 -2.40 -15.67 -8.66
C PRO A 180 -1.88 -14.52 -9.55
N ILE A 181 -1.50 -14.83 -10.80
CA ILE A 181 -1.19 -13.83 -11.84
C ILE A 181 -2.44 -13.62 -12.67
N ARG A 182 -3.01 -12.41 -12.61
CA ARG A 182 -4.24 -12.08 -13.33
C ARG A 182 -3.97 -11.74 -14.80
N VAL A 183 -4.86 -12.22 -15.67
CA VAL A 183 -4.76 -12.07 -17.12
C VAL A 183 -6.12 -11.73 -17.74
N ILE A 184 -6.12 -10.97 -18.82
CA ILE A 184 -7.28 -10.79 -19.69
C ILE A 184 -7.13 -11.74 -20.89
N LYS A 185 -8.25 -12.31 -21.36
CA LYS A 185 -8.25 -13.17 -22.56
C LYS A 185 -7.77 -12.38 -23.77
N GLY A 186 -6.87 -12.97 -24.53
CA GLY A 186 -6.33 -12.38 -25.75
C GLY A 186 -7.23 -12.65 -26.96
N PRO A 187 -6.98 -11.99 -28.10
CA PRO A 187 -7.83 -12.08 -29.28
C PRO A 187 -7.96 -13.50 -29.84
N GLU A 188 -6.93 -14.33 -29.66
CA GLU A 188 -6.92 -15.72 -30.14
C GLU A 188 -7.27 -16.74 -29.04
N PHE A 189 -7.73 -16.32 -27.85
CA PHE A 189 -8.05 -17.25 -26.77
C PHE A 189 -9.15 -18.26 -27.15
N ASP A 190 -10.24 -17.79 -27.76
CA ASP A 190 -11.39 -18.64 -28.11
C ASP A 190 -11.07 -19.61 -29.27
N GLN A 191 -9.91 -19.46 -29.90
CA GLN A 191 -9.42 -20.38 -30.93
C GLN A 191 -8.63 -21.57 -30.32
N LEU A 192 -8.39 -21.58 -29.01
CA LEU A 192 -7.95 -22.76 -28.28
C LEU A 192 -9.04 -23.82 -28.25
N THR A 193 -8.67 -25.10 -28.21
CA THR A 193 -9.62 -26.16 -27.88
C THR A 193 -10.25 -25.92 -26.51
N ILE A 194 -11.50 -26.35 -26.30
CA ILE A 194 -12.20 -26.18 -25.01
C ILE A 194 -11.36 -26.75 -23.85
N ASP A 195 -10.75 -27.93 -24.07
CA ASP A 195 -9.83 -28.55 -23.12
C ASP A 195 -8.62 -27.66 -22.80
N SER A 196 -8.07 -26.95 -23.79
CA SER A 196 -6.94 -26.05 -23.59
C SER A 196 -7.33 -24.76 -22.88
N GLN A 197 -8.53 -24.23 -23.13
CA GLN A 197 -9.06 -23.09 -22.37
C GLN A 197 -9.19 -23.46 -20.89
N HIS A 198 -9.76 -24.63 -20.60
CA HIS A 198 -9.88 -25.14 -19.24
C HIS A 198 -8.50 -25.43 -18.61
N LEU A 199 -7.58 -26.02 -19.38
CA LEU A 199 -6.21 -26.26 -18.94
C LEU A 199 -5.51 -24.94 -18.55
N PHE A 200 -5.68 -23.88 -19.35
CA PHE A 200 -5.12 -22.57 -19.08
C PHE A 200 -5.59 -21.98 -17.75
N GLU A 201 -6.90 -22.03 -17.50
CA GLU A 201 -7.53 -21.43 -16.33
C GLU A 201 -7.36 -22.23 -15.03
N LYS A 202 -7.13 -23.56 -15.11
CA LYS A 202 -7.14 -24.45 -13.94
C LYS A 202 -5.80 -25.07 -13.59
N SER A 203 -4.81 -25.00 -14.48
CA SER A 203 -3.51 -25.64 -14.25
C SER A 203 -2.56 -24.79 -13.42
N LEU A 204 -1.62 -25.49 -12.78
CA LEU A 204 -0.38 -24.88 -12.32
C LEU A 204 0.62 -24.81 -13.47
N TRP A 205 1.23 -23.64 -13.61
CA TRP A 205 2.26 -23.31 -14.56
C TRP A 205 3.59 -23.18 -13.83
N GLN A 206 4.67 -23.63 -14.46
CA GLN A 206 6.03 -23.58 -13.91
C GLN A 206 6.91 -22.68 -14.77
N LEU A 207 7.59 -21.72 -14.15
CA LEU A 207 8.59 -20.90 -14.84
C LEU A 207 9.81 -21.75 -15.23
N GLN A 208 10.21 -21.71 -16.49
CA GLN A 208 11.37 -22.46 -16.99
C GLN A 208 12.68 -21.70 -16.79
N ALA A 209 13.79 -22.44 -16.63
CA ALA A 209 15.13 -21.88 -16.41
C ALA A 209 15.70 -21.09 -17.59
N ASN A 210 15.21 -21.32 -18.82
CA ASN A 210 15.57 -20.54 -20.00
C ASN A 210 14.73 -19.25 -20.15
N SER A 211 14.07 -18.79 -19.09
CA SER A 211 13.39 -17.48 -19.04
C SER A 211 14.41 -16.36 -18.84
N ASN A 212 14.20 -15.23 -19.50
CA ASN A 212 15.06 -14.05 -19.42
C ASN A 212 14.23 -12.76 -19.53
N ARG A 213 14.87 -11.60 -19.62
CA ARG A 213 14.19 -10.30 -19.71
C ARG A 213 13.36 -10.09 -20.99
N MET A 214 13.56 -10.91 -22.03
CA MET A 214 12.72 -10.88 -23.24
C MET A 214 11.41 -11.63 -23.06
N GLY A 215 11.43 -12.75 -22.33
CA GLY A 215 10.22 -13.53 -22.12
C GLY A 215 10.35 -14.60 -21.03
N ALA A 216 9.28 -14.72 -20.26
CA ALA A 216 9.06 -15.81 -19.30
C ALA A 216 8.46 -17.01 -20.04
N ARG A 217 9.24 -18.09 -20.12
CA ARG A 217 8.82 -19.36 -20.73
C ARG A 217 8.20 -20.21 -19.65
N VAL A 218 6.95 -20.62 -19.85
CA VAL A 218 6.18 -21.29 -18.80
C VAL A 218 5.66 -22.62 -19.32
N LYS A 219 5.68 -23.63 -18.46
CA LYS A 219 5.21 -24.97 -18.82
C LYS A 219 4.19 -25.54 -17.84
N SER A 220 3.29 -26.37 -18.36
CA SER A 220 2.48 -27.26 -17.53
C SER A 220 2.75 -28.72 -17.89
N GLN A 221 2.13 -29.67 -17.18
CA GLN A 221 2.21 -31.09 -17.51
C GLN A 221 1.62 -31.42 -18.88
N ARG A 222 0.61 -30.65 -19.30
CA ARG A 222 -0.03 -30.77 -20.61
C ARG A 222 0.30 -29.54 -21.46
N VAL A 223 0.20 -29.67 -22.78
CA VAL A 223 0.39 -28.57 -23.72
C VAL A 223 -0.97 -28.02 -24.13
N LEU A 224 -1.02 -26.72 -24.44
CA LEU A 224 -2.20 -26.11 -25.06
C LEU A 224 -2.23 -26.43 -26.54
N GLN A 225 -3.43 -26.51 -27.09
CA GLN A 225 -3.69 -26.80 -28.49
C GLN A 225 -4.68 -25.78 -29.06
N MET A 226 -4.34 -25.25 -30.23
CA MET A 226 -5.31 -24.50 -31.04
C MET A 226 -6.28 -25.48 -31.69
N ALA A 227 -7.55 -25.08 -31.83
CA ALA A 227 -8.57 -25.88 -32.53
C ALA A 227 -8.24 -26.05 -34.02
N GLN A 228 -7.48 -25.12 -34.60
CA GLN A 228 -6.98 -25.16 -35.97
C GLN A 228 -5.54 -24.67 -36.02
N ASN A 229 -4.77 -25.13 -37.02
CA ASN A 229 -3.43 -24.59 -37.26
C ASN A 229 -3.51 -23.13 -37.73
N LEU A 230 -3.02 -22.22 -36.92
CA LEU A 230 -3.02 -20.78 -37.20
C LEU A 230 -1.67 -20.34 -37.73
N SER A 231 -1.66 -19.86 -38.97
CA SER A 231 -0.54 -19.10 -39.53
C SER A 231 -0.86 -17.62 -39.40
N MET A 232 -0.10 -16.90 -38.58
CA MET A 232 -0.30 -15.47 -38.34
C MET A 232 0.77 -14.65 -39.05
N ARG A 233 0.36 -13.53 -39.66
CA ARG A 233 1.30 -12.49 -40.09
C ARG A 233 1.92 -11.84 -38.85
N SER A 234 3.15 -11.35 -39.00
CA SER A 234 3.78 -10.58 -37.93
C SER A 234 2.92 -9.38 -37.55
N HIS A 235 2.72 -9.19 -36.26
CA HIS A 235 1.94 -8.10 -35.67
C HIS A 235 2.72 -7.47 -34.51
N ALA A 236 2.32 -6.26 -34.11
CA ALA A 236 2.88 -5.61 -32.93
C ALA A 236 2.64 -6.46 -31.67
N VAL A 237 3.62 -6.44 -30.77
CA VAL A 237 3.53 -7.08 -29.45
C VAL A 237 4.08 -6.15 -28.37
N HIS A 238 3.73 -6.43 -27.12
CA HIS A 238 4.14 -5.62 -25.97
C HIS A 238 4.36 -6.53 -24.73
N PRO A 239 5.07 -6.02 -23.70
CA PRO A 239 5.20 -6.73 -22.43
C PRO A 239 3.83 -7.09 -21.83
N GLY A 240 3.75 -8.27 -21.20
CA GLY A 240 2.51 -8.85 -20.66
C GLY A 240 1.79 -9.80 -21.62
N LEU A 241 1.99 -9.66 -22.94
CA LEU A 241 1.33 -10.49 -23.93
C LEU A 241 1.78 -11.95 -23.82
N ILE A 242 0.83 -12.87 -23.80
CA ILE A 242 1.05 -14.32 -23.71
C ILE A 242 0.90 -14.93 -25.10
N GLN A 243 2.02 -15.33 -25.68
CA GLN A 243 2.09 -15.97 -26.98
C GLN A 243 2.12 -17.49 -26.87
N LEU A 244 1.49 -18.19 -27.82
CA LEU A 244 1.50 -19.65 -27.90
C LEU A 244 2.27 -20.15 -29.13
N PRO A 245 3.52 -20.61 -28.98
CA PRO A 245 4.27 -21.27 -30.06
C PRO A 245 3.71 -22.67 -30.40
N PRO A 246 4.15 -23.29 -31.52
CA PRO A 246 3.68 -24.62 -31.94
C PRO A 246 3.94 -25.77 -30.96
N ASN A 247 4.86 -25.60 -30.01
CA ASN A 247 5.11 -26.59 -28.95
C ASN A 247 4.02 -26.60 -27.85
N GLY A 248 3.06 -25.66 -27.91
CA GLY A 248 1.94 -25.56 -26.99
C GLY A 248 2.30 -25.11 -25.57
N GLN A 249 3.51 -24.59 -25.35
CA GLN A 249 3.97 -24.04 -24.07
C GLN A 249 4.06 -22.51 -24.15
N PRO A 250 3.28 -21.75 -23.34
CA PRO A 250 3.21 -20.30 -23.48
C PRO A 250 4.53 -19.56 -23.20
N ILE A 251 4.68 -18.41 -23.86
CA ILE A 251 5.74 -17.44 -23.59
C ILE A 251 5.08 -16.11 -23.26
N ILE A 252 5.35 -15.59 -22.06
CA ILE A 252 4.90 -14.26 -21.64
C ILE A 252 5.99 -13.26 -22.01
N LEU A 253 5.68 -12.27 -22.82
CA LEU A 253 6.61 -11.24 -23.25
C LEU A 253 6.92 -10.29 -22.10
N LEU A 254 8.20 -9.91 -21.96
CA LEU A 254 8.70 -9.06 -20.88
C LEU A 254 9.36 -7.79 -21.46
N ALA A 255 9.99 -6.98 -20.62
CA ALA A 255 10.51 -5.66 -20.95
C ALA A 255 11.38 -5.62 -22.24
N ASP A 256 12.24 -6.62 -22.44
CA ASP A 256 13.18 -6.65 -23.57
C ASP A 256 12.62 -7.37 -24.81
N ALA A 257 11.31 -7.72 -24.82
CA ALA A 257 10.68 -8.44 -25.92
C ALA A 257 10.79 -7.68 -27.25
N GLN A 258 10.86 -8.44 -28.34
CA GLN A 258 10.83 -7.91 -29.69
C GLN A 258 9.58 -7.06 -29.96
N ALA A 259 9.67 -6.09 -30.88
CA ALA A 259 8.53 -5.22 -31.22
C ALA A 259 7.40 -5.92 -32.00
N THR A 260 7.72 -7.00 -32.72
CA THR A 260 6.75 -7.76 -33.52
C THR A 260 6.86 -9.27 -33.32
N GLY A 261 5.74 -9.98 -33.35
CA GLY A 261 5.70 -11.44 -33.25
C GLY A 261 4.66 -12.05 -34.19
N GLY A 262 4.73 -13.36 -34.43
CA GLY A 262 3.84 -14.09 -35.34
C GLY A 262 3.15 -15.30 -34.70
N TYR A 263 3.04 -15.33 -33.37
CA TYR A 263 2.38 -16.40 -32.63
C TYR A 263 1.03 -15.94 -32.06
N PRO A 264 0.02 -16.82 -31.96
CA PRO A 264 -1.27 -16.55 -31.33
C PRO A 264 -1.14 -15.89 -29.96
N ARG A 265 -1.93 -14.85 -29.73
CA ARG A 265 -1.96 -14.08 -28.49
C ARG A 265 -3.14 -14.56 -27.66
N ILE A 266 -2.89 -15.55 -26.82
CA ILE A 266 -3.94 -16.23 -26.08
C ILE A 266 -4.38 -15.42 -24.86
N ALA A 267 -3.51 -14.62 -24.25
CA ALA A 267 -3.87 -13.82 -23.07
C ALA A 267 -2.92 -12.63 -22.92
N ASN A 268 -3.25 -11.73 -21.98
CA ASN A 268 -2.38 -10.64 -21.58
C ASN A 268 -2.35 -10.51 -20.05
N VAL A 269 -1.15 -10.53 -19.45
CA VAL A 269 -0.99 -10.23 -18.03
C VAL A 269 -1.34 -8.76 -17.79
N ILE A 270 -2.19 -8.50 -16.81
CA ILE A 270 -2.57 -7.12 -16.48
C ILE A 270 -1.36 -6.35 -15.92
N ASP A 271 -1.25 -5.06 -16.21
CA ASP A 271 -0.11 -4.24 -15.79
C ASP A 271 0.12 -4.28 -14.28
N ALA A 272 -0.95 -4.32 -13.49
CA ALA A 272 -0.90 -4.41 -12.03
C ALA A 272 -0.22 -5.68 -11.49
N ASP A 273 -0.10 -6.73 -12.31
CA ASP A 273 0.45 -8.04 -11.94
C ASP A 273 1.73 -8.40 -12.72
N LEU A 274 2.11 -7.64 -13.75
CA LEU A 274 3.28 -7.97 -14.60
C LEU A 274 4.57 -8.11 -13.80
N TRP A 275 4.75 -7.25 -12.78
CA TRP A 275 5.89 -7.26 -11.86
C TRP A 275 6.09 -8.60 -11.13
N LYS A 276 5.01 -9.38 -10.93
CA LYS A 276 5.09 -10.68 -10.22
C LYS A 276 6.02 -11.65 -10.96
N LEU A 277 6.04 -11.60 -12.29
CA LEU A 277 6.92 -12.43 -13.13
C LEU A 277 8.40 -12.11 -12.90
N ALA A 278 8.72 -10.85 -12.57
CA ALA A 278 10.08 -10.42 -12.27
C ALA A 278 10.63 -11.06 -10.98
N GLN A 279 9.75 -11.52 -10.09
CA GLN A 279 10.11 -12.11 -8.79
C GLN A 279 10.03 -13.64 -8.76
N LEU A 280 9.40 -14.27 -9.75
CA LEU A 280 9.35 -15.72 -9.84
C LEU A 280 10.74 -16.34 -10.06
N ARG A 281 11.00 -17.47 -9.40
CA ARG A 281 12.21 -18.28 -9.60
C ARG A 281 12.01 -19.37 -10.65
N PRO A 282 13.04 -19.76 -11.41
CA PRO A 282 13.02 -20.99 -12.20
C PRO A 282 12.52 -22.17 -11.36
N GLY A 283 11.56 -22.92 -11.89
CA GLY A 283 10.93 -24.04 -11.22
C GLY A 283 9.77 -23.67 -10.30
N GLN A 284 9.57 -22.39 -9.97
CA GLN A 284 8.43 -21.94 -9.16
C GLN A 284 7.11 -22.12 -9.92
N GLN A 285 6.10 -22.60 -9.20
CA GLN A 285 4.76 -22.80 -9.73
C GLN A 285 3.86 -21.59 -9.43
N PHE A 286 2.93 -21.32 -10.35
CA PHE A 286 1.93 -20.27 -10.23
C PHE A 286 0.67 -20.67 -11.01
N SER A 287 -0.43 -19.93 -10.84
CA SER A 287 -1.65 -20.08 -11.63
C SER A 287 -2.03 -18.76 -12.30
N PHE A 288 -2.68 -18.87 -13.45
CA PHE A 288 -3.35 -17.73 -14.07
C PHE A 288 -4.76 -17.59 -13.48
N GLN A 289 -5.21 -16.35 -13.32
CA GLN A 289 -6.61 -16.03 -13.04
C GLN A 289 -7.12 -15.13 -14.17
N VAL A 290 -8.11 -15.61 -14.92
CA VAL A 290 -8.77 -14.76 -15.91
C VAL A 290 -9.65 -13.73 -15.19
N VAL A 291 -9.50 -12.47 -15.58
CA VAL A 291 -10.25 -11.32 -15.07
C VAL A 291 -10.82 -10.50 -16.22
N ASP A 292 -11.83 -9.69 -15.93
CA ASP A 292 -12.33 -8.68 -16.87
C ASP A 292 -11.50 -7.38 -16.83
N ILE A 293 -11.82 -6.44 -17.73
CA ILE A 293 -11.11 -5.17 -17.83
C ILE A 293 -11.33 -4.29 -16.59
N ASP A 294 -12.52 -4.32 -15.98
CA ASP A 294 -12.83 -3.51 -14.81
C ASP A 294 -12.03 -4.00 -13.58
N GLU A 295 -11.87 -5.32 -13.42
CA GLU A 295 -11.01 -5.94 -12.42
C GLU A 295 -9.55 -5.57 -12.62
N ALA A 296 -9.09 -5.48 -13.87
CA ALA A 296 -7.74 -5.06 -14.21
C ALA A 296 -7.49 -3.59 -13.87
N GLU A 297 -8.42 -2.69 -14.20
CA GLU A 297 -8.36 -1.27 -13.85
C GLU A 297 -8.38 -1.06 -12.33
N ARG A 298 -9.30 -1.72 -11.61
CA ARG A 298 -9.35 -1.68 -10.14
C ARG A 298 -8.04 -2.12 -9.49
N ALA A 299 -7.37 -3.11 -10.08
CA ALA A 299 -6.08 -3.59 -9.61
C ALA A 299 -4.98 -2.53 -9.80
N LEU A 300 -4.98 -1.83 -10.95
CA LEU A 300 -4.05 -0.76 -11.24
C LEU A 300 -4.26 0.44 -10.29
N ASP A 301 -5.51 0.80 -10.01
CA ASP A 301 -5.84 1.82 -9.01
C ASP A 301 -5.38 1.48 -7.60
N GLY A 302 -5.29 0.18 -7.28
CA GLY A 302 -4.67 -0.29 -6.04
C GLY A 302 -3.22 0.17 -5.90
N TRP A 303 -2.44 0.14 -6.99
CA TRP A 303 -1.08 0.68 -7.01
C TRP A 303 -1.05 2.20 -6.87
N HIS A 304 -1.96 2.92 -7.53
CA HIS A 304 -2.07 4.38 -7.37
C HIS A 304 -2.32 4.75 -5.90
N ARG A 305 -3.27 4.08 -5.23
CA ARG A 305 -3.56 4.29 -3.81
C ARG A 305 -2.36 3.96 -2.92
N TYR A 306 -1.70 2.84 -3.17
CA TYR A 306 -0.49 2.45 -2.43
C TYR A 306 0.61 3.51 -2.55
N PHE A 307 0.96 3.93 -3.77
CA PHE A 307 1.99 4.93 -3.99
C PHE A 307 1.64 6.29 -3.40
N PHE A 308 0.37 6.66 -3.45
CA PHE A 308 -0.12 7.86 -2.78
C PHE A 308 0.09 7.79 -1.26
N GLN A 309 -0.26 6.67 -0.62
CA GLN A 309 -0.03 6.45 0.81
C GLN A 309 1.45 6.51 1.17
N ILE A 310 2.34 5.90 0.38
CA ILE A 310 3.79 5.95 0.63
C ILE A 310 4.35 7.36 0.48
N ARG A 311 3.99 8.09 -0.60
CA ARG A 311 4.42 9.49 -0.78
C ARG A 311 4.01 10.34 0.42
N HIS A 312 2.78 10.14 0.86
CA HIS A 312 2.23 10.83 2.00
C HIS A 312 3.01 10.50 3.30
N GLN A 313 3.24 9.22 3.60
CA GLN A 313 4.05 8.78 4.74
C GLN A 313 5.46 9.41 4.73
N LEU A 314 6.13 9.41 3.56
CA LEU A 314 7.45 10.00 3.41
C LEU A 314 7.43 11.52 3.61
N SER A 315 6.40 12.20 3.12
CA SER A 315 6.25 13.64 3.32
C SER A 315 6.16 14.02 4.80
N LEU A 316 5.46 13.21 5.61
CA LEU A 316 5.38 13.40 7.06
C LEU A 316 6.75 13.19 7.72
N LEU A 317 7.43 12.08 7.41
CA LEU A 317 8.74 11.75 7.95
C LEU A 317 9.78 12.83 7.66
N ASP A 318 9.80 13.37 6.45
CA ASP A 318 10.77 14.39 6.04
C ASP A 318 10.42 15.79 6.58
N SER A 319 9.15 16.04 6.90
CA SER A 319 8.69 17.27 7.54
C SER A 319 8.94 17.31 9.05
N GLN A 320 9.06 16.14 9.70
CA GLN A 320 9.27 16.01 11.16
C GLN A 320 10.66 16.48 11.65
N ASN A 321 11.56 16.96 10.78
CA ASN A 321 12.88 17.53 11.17
C ASN A 321 13.01 19.04 10.91
N MET A 322 11.89 19.76 10.86
CA MET A 322 11.77 21.22 11.00
C MET A 322 10.81 21.51 12.16
N ASN A 323 11.33 21.77 13.35
CA ASN A 323 10.57 22.14 14.57
C ASN A 323 9.28 21.33 14.80
N THR A 324 9.47 20.12 15.33
CA THR A 324 8.43 19.32 15.99
C THR A 324 7.76 20.13 17.09
N LYS A 325 6.55 20.62 16.81
CA LYS A 325 5.44 20.81 17.78
C LYS A 325 4.18 21.40 17.17
N THR A 326 4.12 21.66 15.85
CA THR A 326 2.94 22.35 15.27
C THR A 326 2.45 21.85 13.91
N MET A 327 3.00 20.75 13.36
CA MET A 327 2.75 20.37 11.95
C MET A 327 2.39 18.89 11.71
N GLN A 328 2.20 18.06 12.74
CA GLN A 328 1.91 16.62 12.60
C GLN A 328 0.59 16.32 11.86
N HIS A 329 -0.25 17.33 11.62
CA HIS A 329 -1.55 17.14 10.97
C HIS A 329 -1.77 17.75 9.60
N ARG A 330 -0.76 18.36 9.01
CA ARG A 330 -1.06 19.25 7.90
C ARG A 330 -1.33 18.61 6.55
N TYR A 331 -1.01 17.33 6.31
CA TYR A 331 -1.15 16.77 4.94
C TYR A 331 -1.47 15.28 4.79
N SER A 332 -1.96 14.56 5.82
CA SER A 332 -2.65 13.27 5.59
C SER A 332 -4.01 13.51 4.96
N PRO A 333 -4.39 12.81 3.87
CA PRO A 333 -5.76 12.87 3.40
C PRO A 333 -6.64 12.35 4.54
N LEU A 334 -7.48 13.23 5.04
CA LEU A 334 -8.38 12.98 6.14
C LEU A 334 -9.31 11.82 5.74
N GLN A 335 -9.20 10.68 6.41
CA GLN A 335 -10.05 9.52 6.11
C GLN A 335 -11.46 9.79 6.60
N LEU A 336 -12.48 9.52 5.79
CA LEU A 336 -13.86 9.64 6.22
C LEU A 336 -14.29 8.36 6.90
N ASN A 337 -14.81 8.45 8.12
CA ASN A 337 -15.33 7.29 8.85
C ASN A 337 -16.78 7.51 9.30
N ALA A 338 -17.51 6.42 9.48
CA ALA A 338 -18.85 6.44 10.06
C ALA A 338 -19.07 5.24 10.97
N ASP A 339 -19.95 5.42 11.96
CA ASP A 339 -20.46 4.34 12.80
C ASP A 339 -21.57 3.62 12.02
N ILE A 340 -21.45 2.31 11.82
CA ILE A 340 -22.30 1.53 10.90
C ILE A 340 -22.80 0.25 11.58
N GLY A 341 -23.98 -0.22 11.15
CA GLY A 341 -24.65 -1.37 11.79
C GLY A 341 -25.40 -0.94 13.05
N GLU A 342 -25.66 0.36 13.16
CA GLU A 342 -26.38 1.01 14.25
C GLU A 342 -27.90 1.10 14.01
N GLY A 343 -28.35 0.72 12.80
CA GLY A 343 -29.74 0.77 12.37
C GLY A 343 -30.12 2.07 11.66
N GLY A 344 -29.15 2.77 11.08
CA GLY A 344 -29.39 3.98 10.28
C GLY A 344 -30.04 3.67 8.94
N ASP A 345 -30.94 4.56 8.50
CA ASP A 345 -31.69 4.41 7.24
C ASP A 345 -30.79 4.44 5.99
N CYS A 346 -29.57 4.98 6.11
CA CYS A 346 -28.64 5.23 5.01
C CYS A 346 -27.29 4.49 5.15
N ASP A 347 -27.21 3.47 6.01
CA ASP A 347 -25.96 2.73 6.28
C ASP A 347 -25.35 2.13 5.00
N ALA A 348 -26.18 1.70 4.04
CA ALA A 348 -25.72 1.08 2.80
C ALA A 348 -25.08 2.10 1.85
N GLU A 349 -25.70 3.27 1.70
CA GLU A 349 -25.25 4.36 0.84
C GLU A 349 -23.94 4.98 1.35
N LEU A 350 -23.73 4.99 2.67
CA LEU A 350 -22.47 5.48 3.26
C LEU A 350 -21.25 4.68 2.80
N PHE A 351 -21.38 3.39 2.46
CA PHE A 351 -20.27 2.59 1.94
C PHE A 351 -19.72 3.07 0.60
N GLU A 352 -20.48 3.86 -0.16
CA GLU A 352 -19.97 4.50 -1.40
C GLU A 352 -19.13 5.75 -1.09
N ILE A 353 -19.19 6.24 0.14
CA ILE A 353 -18.68 7.55 0.54
C ILE A 353 -17.53 7.43 1.53
N ILE A 354 -17.59 6.51 2.50
CA ILE A 354 -16.61 6.42 3.61
C ILE A 354 -15.39 5.57 3.26
N ASP A 355 -14.26 5.85 3.92
CA ASP A 355 -13.04 5.03 3.84
C ASP A 355 -13.03 3.93 4.92
N CYS A 356 -13.65 4.22 6.06
CA CYS A 356 -13.59 3.42 7.29
C CYS A 356 -14.99 3.23 7.90
N ALA A 357 -15.35 2.00 8.27
CA ALA A 357 -16.62 1.68 8.93
C ALA A 357 -16.37 1.15 10.34
N ASN A 358 -16.90 1.83 11.35
CA ASN A 358 -16.89 1.38 12.74
C ASN A 358 -18.11 0.50 12.96
N ILE A 359 -17.94 -0.82 12.89
CA ILE A 359 -19.05 -1.78 12.89
C ILE A 359 -19.47 -2.09 14.33
N ALA A 360 -20.75 -1.86 14.65
CA ALA A 360 -21.32 -2.14 15.96
C ALA A 360 -21.12 -3.62 16.38
N CYS A 361 -20.53 -3.82 17.57
CA CYS A 361 -20.07 -5.14 18.04
C CYS A 361 -21.00 -5.83 19.07
N GLY A 362 -22.24 -5.37 19.22
CA GLY A 362 -23.26 -5.99 20.09
C GLY A 362 -23.35 -5.48 21.52
N GLY A 363 -22.42 -4.63 21.97
CA GLY A 363 -22.50 -4.03 23.32
C GLY A 363 -23.64 -3.01 23.47
N HIS A 364 -23.90 -2.22 22.42
CA HIS A 364 -24.99 -1.25 22.37
C HIS A 364 -26.03 -1.67 21.34
N VAL A 365 -25.57 -2.07 20.16
CA VAL A 365 -26.37 -2.63 19.07
C VAL A 365 -25.50 -3.55 18.24
N GLY A 366 -26.13 -4.35 17.38
CA GLY A 366 -25.46 -5.34 16.56
C GLY A 366 -25.60 -6.76 17.10
N ASN A 367 -25.56 -7.71 16.19
CA ASN A 367 -25.58 -9.15 16.38
C ASN A 367 -24.88 -9.80 15.18
N ASP A 368 -24.65 -11.12 15.23
CA ASP A 368 -23.96 -11.86 14.17
C ASP A 368 -24.51 -11.59 12.76
N SER A 369 -25.84 -11.52 12.61
CA SER A 369 -26.50 -11.29 11.32
C SER A 369 -26.20 -9.88 10.79
N SER A 370 -26.38 -8.86 11.63
CA SER A 370 -26.07 -7.47 11.25
C SER A 370 -24.58 -7.27 10.96
N MET A 371 -23.67 -7.83 11.78
CA MET A 371 -22.23 -7.76 11.54
C MET A 371 -21.87 -8.41 10.22
N ALA A 372 -22.40 -9.61 9.94
CA ALA A 372 -22.14 -10.31 8.69
C ALA A 372 -22.64 -9.53 7.47
N ALA A 373 -23.83 -8.92 7.55
CA ALA A 373 -24.37 -8.07 6.49
C ALA A 373 -23.49 -6.84 6.25
N THR A 374 -23.07 -6.16 7.31
CA THR A 374 -22.21 -4.97 7.24
C THR A 374 -20.82 -5.30 6.69
N ILE A 375 -20.20 -6.41 7.11
CA ILE A 375 -18.91 -6.87 6.57
C ILE A 375 -19.02 -7.17 5.07
N LYS A 376 -20.15 -7.73 4.62
CA LYS A 376 -20.39 -8.01 3.21
C LYS A 376 -20.42 -6.73 2.38
N LEU A 377 -21.05 -5.67 2.90
CA LEU A 377 -21.05 -4.33 2.29
C LEU A 377 -19.64 -3.73 2.30
N ALA A 378 -18.94 -3.76 3.44
CA ALA A 378 -17.57 -3.28 3.55
C ALA A 378 -16.64 -3.95 2.53
N LYS A 379 -16.75 -5.27 2.37
CA LYS A 379 -16.01 -6.04 1.37
C LYS A 379 -16.33 -5.63 -0.06
N ARG A 380 -17.62 -5.41 -0.37
CA ARG A 380 -18.08 -4.99 -1.71
C ARG A 380 -17.50 -3.62 -2.09
N HIS A 381 -17.46 -2.69 -1.14
CA HIS A 381 -17.02 -1.31 -1.35
C HIS A 381 -15.55 -1.06 -0.97
N GLN A 382 -14.82 -2.10 -0.55
CA GLN A 382 -13.42 -2.03 -0.10
C GLN A 382 -13.17 -1.05 1.07
N VAL A 383 -14.17 -0.92 1.95
CA VAL A 383 -14.11 -0.06 3.14
C VAL A 383 -13.34 -0.77 4.26
N ILE A 384 -12.49 -0.02 4.97
CA ILE A 384 -11.69 -0.52 6.09
C ILE A 384 -12.61 -0.83 7.27
N ILE A 385 -12.48 -2.02 7.85
CA ILE A 385 -13.32 -2.48 8.96
C ILE A 385 -12.66 -2.13 10.30
N GLY A 386 -13.37 -1.38 11.12
CA GLY A 386 -13.08 -1.16 12.53
C GLY A 386 -14.10 -1.83 13.44
N ALA A 387 -13.66 -2.31 14.60
CA ALA A 387 -14.57 -2.75 15.64
C ALA A 387 -15.08 -1.54 16.42
N HIS A 388 -16.40 -1.50 16.66
CA HIS A 388 -17.07 -0.45 17.43
C HIS A 388 -17.66 -0.98 18.74
N PRO A 389 -16.82 -1.37 19.73
CA PRO A 389 -17.30 -1.88 21.00
C PRO A 389 -17.74 -0.76 21.94
N SER A 390 -18.61 -1.10 22.89
CA SER A 390 -19.18 -0.15 23.85
C SER A 390 -19.28 -0.73 25.25
N TYR A 391 -19.70 0.08 26.22
CA TYR A 391 -20.36 -0.47 27.40
C TYR A 391 -21.53 -1.39 26.99
N PRO A 392 -21.79 -2.48 27.73
CA PRO A 392 -22.88 -3.41 27.47
C PRO A 392 -24.23 -2.80 27.91
N ASP A 393 -24.60 -1.70 27.27
CA ASP A 393 -25.78 -0.91 27.58
C ASP A 393 -26.65 -0.67 26.33
N PRO A 394 -27.38 -1.69 25.85
CA PRO A 394 -28.30 -1.51 24.74
C PRO A 394 -29.43 -0.51 25.03
N LYS A 395 -29.82 -0.36 26.31
CA LYS A 395 -30.94 0.51 26.70
C LYS A 395 -30.64 1.98 26.46
N ASN A 396 -29.42 2.43 26.73
CA ASN A 396 -29.00 3.80 26.43
C ASN A 396 -28.03 3.87 25.24
N PHE A 397 -28.00 2.84 24.40
CA PHE A 397 -27.19 2.80 23.19
C PHE A 397 -25.68 3.00 23.47
N GLY A 398 -25.19 2.54 24.62
CA GLY A 398 -23.80 2.73 25.07
C GLY A 398 -23.41 4.18 25.37
N ARG A 399 -24.38 5.11 25.46
CA ARG A 399 -24.14 6.56 25.66
C ARG A 399 -24.14 6.97 27.14
N ALA A 400 -24.54 6.09 28.06
CA ALA A 400 -24.44 6.32 29.49
C ALA A 400 -23.12 5.76 30.05
N ALA A 401 -22.51 6.48 30.99
CA ALA A 401 -21.43 5.93 31.79
C ALA A 401 -21.98 4.78 32.63
N MET A 402 -21.21 3.69 32.74
CA MET A 402 -21.60 2.51 33.50
C MET A 402 -20.60 2.29 34.63
N ASP A 403 -21.09 2.08 35.85
CA ASP A 403 -20.29 1.60 36.96
C ASP A 403 -20.11 0.08 36.79
N ILE A 404 -19.00 -0.30 36.16
CA ILE A 404 -18.63 -1.68 35.84
C ILE A 404 -17.17 -1.88 36.26
N GLU A 405 -16.89 -3.02 36.86
CA GLU A 405 -15.55 -3.40 37.29
C GLU A 405 -14.61 -3.55 36.06
N ASP A 406 -13.32 -3.26 36.23
CA ASP A 406 -12.38 -3.12 35.11
C ASP A 406 -12.17 -4.43 34.33
N GLU A 407 -12.03 -5.57 35.01
CA GLU A 407 -11.92 -6.88 34.34
C GLU A 407 -13.24 -7.28 33.68
N ALA A 408 -14.37 -6.96 34.29
CA ALA A 408 -15.68 -7.17 33.67
C ALA A 408 -15.84 -6.32 32.39
N LEU A 409 -15.42 -5.06 32.41
CA LEU A 409 -15.39 -4.18 31.25
C LEU A 409 -14.44 -4.72 30.17
N TYR A 410 -13.23 -5.12 30.57
CA TYR A 410 -12.27 -5.74 29.67
C TYR A 410 -12.87 -6.97 28.96
N GLY A 411 -13.47 -7.88 29.73
CA GLY A 411 -14.07 -9.12 29.22
C GLY A 411 -15.22 -8.89 28.25
N THR A 412 -16.09 -7.91 28.50
CA THR A 412 -17.16 -7.56 27.55
C THR A 412 -16.61 -6.97 26.25
N LEU A 413 -15.62 -6.07 26.32
CA LEU A 413 -15.01 -5.48 25.13
C LEU A 413 -14.27 -6.52 24.29
N LEU A 414 -13.51 -7.40 24.93
CA LEU A 414 -12.84 -8.51 24.26
C LEU A 414 -13.85 -9.41 23.53
N SER A 415 -14.94 -9.79 24.21
CA SER A 415 -15.98 -10.63 23.62
C SER A 415 -16.65 -9.98 22.41
N GLN A 416 -16.95 -8.68 22.50
CA GLN A 416 -17.52 -7.89 21.39
C GLN A 416 -16.60 -7.88 20.16
N VAL A 417 -15.31 -7.58 20.35
CA VAL A 417 -14.35 -7.52 19.22
C VAL A 417 -14.12 -8.91 18.62
N LEU A 418 -14.05 -9.96 19.45
CA LEU A 418 -13.89 -11.34 18.97
C LEU A 418 -15.12 -11.84 18.19
N ALA A 419 -16.33 -11.43 18.56
CA ALA A 419 -17.54 -11.74 17.80
C ALA A 419 -17.47 -11.17 16.37
N LEU A 420 -17.10 -9.88 16.23
CA LEU A 420 -16.88 -9.28 14.91
C LEU A 420 -15.72 -9.95 14.15
N ALA A 421 -14.64 -10.31 14.85
CA ALA A 421 -13.49 -10.98 14.24
C ALA A 421 -13.87 -12.35 13.66
N ALA A 422 -14.75 -13.10 14.34
CA ALA A 422 -15.28 -14.37 13.84
C ALA A 422 -16.08 -14.17 12.54
N GLN A 423 -16.92 -13.13 12.47
CA GLN A 423 -17.64 -12.81 11.23
C GLN A 423 -16.71 -12.35 10.10
N CYS A 424 -15.67 -11.57 10.43
CA CYS A 424 -14.63 -11.18 9.47
C CYS A 424 -13.91 -12.40 8.90
N ARG A 425 -13.57 -13.38 9.74
CA ARG A 425 -12.95 -14.65 9.34
C ARG A 425 -13.77 -15.38 8.30
N LEU A 426 -15.07 -15.54 8.56
CA LEU A 426 -15.99 -16.24 7.65
C LEU A 426 -16.07 -15.60 6.26
N GLN A 427 -15.74 -14.31 6.15
CA GLN A 427 -15.79 -13.55 4.91
C GLN A 427 -14.41 -13.18 4.34
N SER A 428 -13.34 -13.73 4.91
CA SER A 428 -11.94 -13.43 4.56
C SER A 428 -11.64 -11.93 4.62
N GLN A 429 -12.06 -11.28 5.69
CA GLN A 429 -11.78 -9.88 6.02
C GLN A 429 -11.04 -9.79 7.36
N THR A 430 -10.50 -8.62 7.67
CA THR A 430 -9.80 -8.36 8.94
C THR A 430 -10.18 -7.02 9.53
N ILE A 431 -10.31 -6.98 10.85
CA ILE A 431 -10.46 -5.74 11.61
C ILE A 431 -9.10 -5.04 11.68
N ARG A 432 -9.06 -3.74 11.38
CA ARG A 432 -7.84 -2.91 11.31
C ARG A 432 -7.65 -1.98 12.50
N TYR A 433 -8.73 -1.58 13.15
CA TYR A 433 -8.67 -0.71 14.32
C TYR A 433 -9.88 -0.95 15.23
N ILE A 434 -9.81 -0.39 16.44
CA ILE A 434 -10.90 -0.35 17.41
C ILE A 434 -11.30 1.11 17.61
N LYS A 435 -12.58 1.44 17.51
CA LYS A 435 -13.14 2.73 17.92
C LYS A 435 -14.12 2.47 19.05
N PRO A 436 -13.84 2.87 20.30
CA PRO A 436 -14.83 2.77 21.35
C PRO A 436 -16.07 3.62 21.00
N HIS A 437 -17.25 3.16 21.39
CA HIS A 437 -18.49 3.90 21.16
C HIS A 437 -18.88 4.78 22.36
N GLY A 438 -19.65 5.84 22.08
CA GLY A 438 -20.49 6.49 23.08
C GLY A 438 -19.76 6.97 24.33
N ALA A 439 -20.25 6.59 25.51
CA ALA A 439 -19.66 7.01 26.78
C ALA A 439 -18.23 6.50 26.95
N LEU A 440 -17.94 5.29 26.48
CA LEU A 440 -16.62 4.67 26.60
C LEU A 440 -15.54 5.49 25.87
N TYR A 441 -15.84 5.96 24.66
CA TYR A 441 -14.99 6.87 23.90
C TYR A 441 -14.69 8.17 24.65
N ASN A 442 -15.74 8.83 25.13
CA ASN A 442 -15.64 10.14 25.75
C ASN A 442 -14.98 10.09 27.13
N ILE A 443 -15.14 8.98 27.87
CA ILE A 443 -14.48 8.75 29.15
C ILE A 443 -13.00 8.41 28.91
N ALA A 444 -12.69 7.49 28.01
CA ALA A 444 -11.31 7.12 27.69
C ALA A 444 -10.46 8.31 27.23
N ALA A 445 -11.06 9.27 26.52
CA ALA A 445 -10.39 10.50 26.10
C ALA A 445 -9.84 11.35 27.27
N LYS A 446 -10.40 11.22 28.48
CA LYS A 446 -10.05 12.06 29.65
C LYS A 446 -9.66 11.28 30.91
N GLU A 447 -9.94 9.98 30.97
CA GLU A 447 -9.70 9.14 32.13
C GLU A 447 -8.63 8.08 31.84
N PRO A 448 -7.44 8.17 32.48
CA PRO A 448 -6.33 7.24 32.23
C PRO A 448 -6.70 5.78 32.49
N LYS A 449 -7.55 5.52 33.48
CA LYS A 449 -7.95 4.17 33.89
C LYS A 449 -8.66 3.44 32.76
N THR A 450 -9.68 4.07 32.16
CA THR A 450 -10.42 3.51 31.03
C THR A 450 -9.54 3.39 29.78
N ALA A 451 -8.66 4.36 29.53
CA ALA A 451 -7.69 4.29 28.44
C ALA A 451 -6.76 3.07 28.54
N GLN A 452 -6.26 2.77 29.74
CA GLN A 452 -5.39 1.60 29.97
C GLN A 452 -6.09 0.27 29.65
N ILE A 453 -7.38 0.15 29.93
CA ILE A 453 -8.18 -1.04 29.58
C ILE A 453 -8.20 -1.22 28.05
N LEU A 454 -8.40 -0.14 27.29
CA LEU A 454 -8.36 -0.18 25.82
C LEU A 454 -6.97 -0.53 25.27
N PHE A 455 -5.90 -0.01 25.90
CA PHE A 455 -4.53 -0.33 25.48
C PHE A 455 -4.20 -1.81 25.70
N ARG A 456 -4.62 -2.37 26.85
CA ARG A 456 -4.51 -3.80 27.12
C ARG A 456 -5.26 -4.61 26.07
N LEU A 457 -6.51 -4.24 25.78
CA LEU A 457 -7.34 -4.89 24.77
C LEU A 457 -6.66 -4.92 23.39
N VAL A 458 -6.16 -3.79 22.90
CA VAL A 458 -5.47 -3.71 21.61
C VAL A 458 -4.24 -4.62 21.58
N LYS A 459 -3.39 -4.57 22.60
CA LYS A 459 -2.17 -5.40 22.68
C LYS A 459 -2.46 -6.90 22.72
N GLU A 460 -3.49 -7.29 23.47
CA GLU A 460 -3.88 -8.70 23.56
C GLU A 460 -4.43 -9.21 22.21
N LEU A 461 -5.27 -8.43 21.54
CA LEU A 461 -5.79 -8.75 20.20
C LEU A 461 -4.67 -8.80 19.14
N GLN A 462 -3.69 -7.90 19.20
CA GLN A 462 -2.50 -7.96 18.34
C GLN A 462 -1.70 -9.25 18.57
N THR A 463 -1.58 -9.68 19.82
CA THR A 463 -0.90 -10.93 20.19
C THR A 463 -1.66 -12.15 19.66
N LEU A 464 -2.99 -12.16 19.82
CA LEU A 464 -3.86 -13.21 19.26
C LEU A 464 -3.76 -13.28 17.74
N SER A 465 -3.78 -12.13 17.04
CA SER A 465 -3.62 -12.05 15.58
C SER A 465 -2.32 -12.72 15.11
N ARG A 466 -1.19 -12.45 15.78
CA ARG A 466 0.11 -13.06 15.46
C ARG A 466 0.15 -14.58 15.66
N ASN A 467 -0.72 -15.12 16.50
CA ASN A 467 -0.83 -16.55 16.78
C ASN A 467 -1.84 -17.29 15.88
N GLY A 468 -2.27 -16.69 14.76
CA GLY A 468 -3.11 -17.34 13.75
C GLY A 468 -4.61 -17.07 13.87
N HIS A 469 -5.01 -15.96 14.50
CA HIS A 469 -6.40 -15.52 14.47
C HIS A 469 -6.72 -14.76 13.17
N ASP A 470 -7.15 -15.53 12.16
CA ASP A 470 -7.69 -15.00 10.90
C ASP A 470 -8.96 -14.18 11.22
N GLY A 471 -8.91 -12.86 11.07
CA GLY A 471 -10.00 -11.93 11.42
C GLY A 471 -9.53 -10.63 12.08
N LEU A 472 -8.30 -10.61 12.60
CA LEU A 472 -7.67 -9.44 13.22
C LEU A 472 -6.37 -9.09 12.48
N ALA A 473 -6.11 -7.81 12.24
CA ALA A 473 -4.82 -7.36 11.72
C ALA A 473 -3.73 -7.34 12.82
N PRO A 474 -2.48 -7.70 12.49
CA PRO A 474 -1.39 -7.76 13.47
C PRO A 474 -0.92 -6.38 13.98
N ASN A 475 -1.28 -5.32 13.26
CA ASN A 475 -1.00 -3.92 13.57
C ASN A 475 -2.28 -3.15 13.93
N LEU A 476 -3.16 -3.77 14.73
CA LEU A 476 -4.44 -3.18 15.14
C LEU A 476 -4.24 -1.83 15.84
N GLN A 477 -4.95 -0.79 15.42
CA GLN A 477 -4.83 0.57 15.98
C GLN A 477 -6.03 0.94 16.87
N LEU A 478 -5.92 2.02 17.65
CA LEU A 478 -7.02 2.58 18.45
C LEU A 478 -7.45 3.94 17.90
N MET A 479 -8.70 4.06 17.46
CA MET A 479 -9.26 5.35 17.07
C MET A 479 -9.71 6.13 18.30
N VAL A 480 -9.23 7.37 18.43
CA VAL A 480 -9.40 8.21 19.62
C VAL A 480 -9.68 9.66 19.25
N LEU A 481 -10.24 10.43 20.18
CA LEU A 481 -10.50 11.84 19.96
C LEU A 481 -9.19 12.62 19.76
N ALA A 482 -9.07 13.32 18.63
CA ALA A 482 -7.97 14.21 18.34
C ALA A 482 -7.76 15.24 19.47
N ASN A 483 -6.50 15.59 19.73
CA ASN A 483 -6.09 16.55 20.77
C ASN A 483 -6.48 16.20 22.21
N SER A 484 -6.95 14.97 22.48
CA SER A 484 -7.26 14.53 23.84
C SER A 484 -6.06 13.82 24.49
N PRO A 485 -5.93 13.84 25.83
CA PRO A 485 -4.82 13.21 26.56
C PRO A 485 -4.51 11.76 26.18
N ILE A 486 -5.51 10.98 25.77
CA ILE A 486 -5.34 9.57 25.38
C ILE A 486 -4.36 9.38 24.22
N VAL A 487 -4.20 10.36 23.33
CA VAL A 487 -3.25 10.28 22.20
C VAL A 487 -1.84 10.08 22.74
N GLN A 488 -1.43 10.90 23.72
CA GLN A 488 -0.11 10.79 24.34
C GLN A 488 0.00 9.52 25.18
N TRP A 489 -1.04 9.17 25.94
CA TRP A 489 -1.01 7.96 26.77
C TRP A 489 -0.89 6.68 25.95
N ALA A 490 -1.48 6.65 24.75
CA ALA A 490 -1.39 5.53 23.82
C ALA A 490 0.03 5.40 23.26
N GLU A 491 0.65 6.53 22.88
CA GLU A 491 2.05 6.58 22.45
C GLU A 491 2.99 6.05 23.55
N ASP A 492 2.84 6.53 24.78
CA ASP A 492 3.62 6.08 25.94
C ASP A 492 3.43 4.57 26.20
N ALA A 493 2.24 4.05 25.90
CA ALA A 493 1.92 2.64 26.01
C ALA A 493 2.35 1.82 24.78
N GLY A 494 2.88 2.41 23.71
CA GLY A 494 3.22 1.72 22.46
C GLY A 494 2.00 1.21 21.68
N VAL A 495 0.88 1.93 21.75
CA VAL A 495 -0.36 1.67 20.99
C VAL A 495 -0.52 2.74 19.91
N GLU A 496 -0.53 2.33 18.64
CA GLU A 496 -0.78 3.24 17.53
C GLU A 496 -2.23 3.75 17.53
N THR A 497 -2.41 5.04 17.25
CA THR A 497 -3.72 5.69 17.26
C THR A 497 -4.14 6.26 15.91
N ILE A 498 -5.45 6.32 15.69
CA ILE A 498 -6.09 7.10 14.64
C ILE A 498 -6.76 8.30 15.33
N SER A 499 -6.27 9.52 15.08
CA SER A 499 -6.83 10.75 15.66
C SER A 499 -8.08 11.15 14.89
N GLU A 500 -9.23 11.13 15.53
CA GLU A 500 -10.52 11.42 14.93
C GLU A 500 -11.00 12.84 15.25
N ALA A 501 -11.50 13.53 14.21
CA ALA A 501 -12.28 14.75 14.31
C ALA A 501 -13.74 14.51 13.91
N PHE A 502 -14.60 15.50 14.20
CA PHE A 502 -16.03 15.45 13.89
C PHE A 502 -16.41 16.64 13.00
N ALA A 503 -17.10 16.35 11.89
CA ALA A 503 -17.45 17.37 10.92
C ALA A 503 -18.52 18.34 11.46
N ASP A 504 -19.51 17.81 12.17
CA ASP A 504 -20.74 18.49 12.58
C ASP A 504 -20.81 18.80 14.08
N ARG A 505 -19.74 18.53 14.84
CA ARG A 505 -19.68 18.84 16.27
C ARG A 505 -18.78 20.03 16.53
N ARG A 506 -19.17 20.87 17.48
CA ARG A 506 -18.29 21.93 18.01
C ARG A 506 -17.38 21.41 19.10
N TYR A 507 -16.20 22.01 19.17
CA TYR A 507 -15.18 21.76 20.18
C TYR A 507 -15.24 22.84 21.26
N LEU A 508 -14.69 22.52 22.44
CA LEU A 508 -14.32 23.48 23.48
C LEU A 508 -12.83 23.83 23.33
N SER A 509 -12.41 24.96 23.89
CA SER A 509 -11.01 25.41 23.85
C SER A 509 -10.02 24.42 24.46
N ASN A 510 -10.48 23.53 25.34
CA ASN A 510 -9.67 22.46 25.95
C ASN A 510 -9.50 21.20 25.07
N GLY A 511 -9.99 21.21 23.83
CA GLY A 511 -9.85 20.09 22.89
C GLY A 511 -10.97 19.05 22.93
N THR A 512 -11.87 19.10 23.92
CA THR A 512 -12.99 18.14 24.02
C THR A 512 -14.18 18.57 23.15
N LEU A 513 -15.05 17.62 22.80
CA LEU A 513 -16.31 17.93 22.13
C LEU A 513 -17.28 18.62 23.10
N ALA A 514 -17.97 19.66 22.62
CA ALA A 514 -19.03 20.29 23.39
C ALA A 514 -20.14 19.26 23.71
N PRO A 515 -20.68 19.23 24.94
CA PRO A 515 -21.79 18.36 25.29
C PRO A 515 -22.96 18.54 24.33
N ARG A 516 -23.57 17.45 23.86
CA ARG A 516 -24.69 17.51 22.90
C ARG A 516 -25.88 18.32 23.41
N THR A 517 -26.03 18.45 24.73
CA THR A 517 -27.09 19.22 25.40
C THR A 517 -26.83 20.74 25.39
N SER A 518 -25.61 21.18 25.07
CA SER A 518 -25.28 22.61 24.99
C SER A 518 -25.84 23.22 23.71
N ASN A 519 -26.43 24.41 23.83
CA ASN A 519 -26.93 25.16 22.67
C ASN A 519 -25.79 25.41 21.67
N GLY A 520 -25.99 25.06 20.39
CA GLY A 520 -25.00 25.22 19.32
C GLY A 520 -23.89 24.16 19.28
N ALA A 521 -23.96 23.09 20.08
CA ALA A 521 -22.96 22.01 20.08
C ALA A 521 -22.94 21.16 18.79
N VAL A 522 -24.04 21.16 18.04
CA VAL A 522 -24.18 20.49 16.74
C VAL A 522 -24.36 21.54 15.65
N ILE A 523 -23.65 21.37 14.54
CA ILE A 523 -23.67 22.26 13.38
C ILE A 523 -24.64 21.69 12.35
N ASN A 524 -25.80 22.33 12.18
CA ASN A 524 -26.83 21.90 11.23
C ASN A 524 -26.71 22.57 9.85
N ASP A 525 -25.84 23.57 9.70
CA ASP A 525 -25.63 24.28 8.44
C ASP A 525 -24.45 23.67 7.64
N LEU A 526 -24.72 23.28 6.40
CA LEU A 526 -23.75 22.59 5.54
C LEU A 526 -22.51 23.46 5.28
N GLN A 527 -22.67 24.76 5.03
CA GLN A 527 -21.53 25.63 4.74
C GLN A 527 -20.61 25.77 5.95
N THR A 528 -21.18 25.87 7.15
CA THR A 528 -20.43 25.89 8.41
C THR A 528 -19.68 24.56 8.63
N VAL A 529 -20.29 23.42 8.32
CA VAL A 529 -19.63 22.10 8.37
C VAL A 529 -18.46 22.05 7.38
N LEU A 530 -18.68 22.38 6.12
CA LEU A 530 -17.63 22.37 5.09
C LEU A 530 -16.48 23.33 5.45
N GLN A 531 -16.79 24.49 6.03
CA GLN A 531 -15.77 25.42 6.52
C GLN A 531 -14.96 24.80 7.65
N GLN A 532 -15.60 24.19 8.64
CA GLN A 532 -14.91 23.49 9.74
C GLN A 532 -14.02 22.36 9.18
N VAL A 533 -14.52 21.56 8.23
CA VAL A 533 -13.74 20.49 7.58
C VAL A 533 -12.52 21.05 6.84
N ARG A 534 -12.64 22.16 6.10
CA ARG A 534 -11.47 22.83 5.47
C ARG A 534 -10.44 23.24 6.51
N HIS A 535 -10.89 23.77 7.65
CA HIS A 535 -9.99 24.16 8.72
C HIS A 535 -9.27 22.96 9.35
N ILE A 536 -9.98 21.85 9.58
CA ILE A 536 -9.40 20.59 10.07
C ILE A 536 -8.39 20.04 9.06
N GLN A 537 -8.76 19.93 7.78
CA GLN A 537 -7.92 19.42 6.69
C GLN A 537 -6.62 20.22 6.52
N THR A 538 -6.67 21.54 6.73
CA THR A 538 -5.50 22.44 6.61
C THR A 538 -4.78 22.70 7.94
N THR A 539 -5.25 22.09 9.03
CA THR A 539 -4.82 22.35 10.41
C THR A 539 -4.73 23.86 10.70
N THR A 540 -5.77 24.59 10.29
CA THR A 540 -5.98 25.99 10.65
C THR A 540 -6.96 26.07 11.83
N PRO A 541 -6.88 27.11 12.68
CA PRO A 541 -7.73 27.18 13.87
C PRO A 541 -9.23 27.21 13.52
N ILE A 542 -10.02 26.39 14.20
CA ILE A 542 -11.49 26.45 14.21
C ILE A 542 -11.98 27.27 15.41
N SER A 543 -13.17 27.88 15.29
CA SER A 543 -13.83 28.55 16.42
C SER A 543 -14.46 27.52 17.36
N THR A 544 -14.22 27.68 18.66
CA THR A 544 -14.81 26.81 19.69
C THR A 544 -16.10 27.39 20.25
N LEU A 545 -16.94 26.55 20.87
CA LEU A 545 -18.25 26.97 21.40
C LEU A 545 -18.11 27.97 22.56
N ASP A 546 -17.02 27.89 23.31
CA ASP A 546 -16.65 28.78 24.42
C ASP A 546 -15.87 30.02 23.97
N TYR A 547 -16.08 30.45 22.70
CA TYR A 547 -15.53 31.67 22.10
C TYR A 547 -13.99 31.71 21.98
N GLY A 548 -13.33 30.55 21.99
CA GLY A 548 -11.90 30.39 21.74
C GLY A 548 -11.59 29.93 20.30
N THR A 549 -10.35 29.51 20.11
CA THR A 549 -9.89 28.86 18.87
C THR A 549 -9.10 27.60 19.18
N LEU A 550 -9.27 26.55 18.38
CA LEU A 550 -8.58 25.28 18.54
C LEU A 550 -7.98 24.83 17.20
N LYS A 551 -6.74 24.33 17.21
CA LYS A 551 -6.19 23.60 16.07
C LYS A 551 -6.47 22.12 16.27
N VAL A 552 -7.32 21.56 15.42
CA VAL A 552 -7.64 20.14 15.47
C VAL A 552 -6.68 19.38 14.58
N ASP A 553 -6.07 18.41 15.22
CA ASP A 553 -4.96 17.62 14.77
C ASP A 553 -5.58 16.21 14.58
N ALA A 554 -6.30 15.99 13.45
CA ALA A 554 -6.91 14.70 13.10
C ALA A 554 -6.39 14.04 11.79
N THR A 555 -6.46 12.70 11.73
CA THR A 555 -6.21 11.86 10.55
C THR A 555 -7.47 11.17 10.02
N SER A 556 -8.55 11.20 10.80
CA SER A 556 -9.87 10.67 10.45
C SER A 556 -10.97 11.70 10.76
N LEU A 557 -12.05 11.72 9.99
CA LEU A 557 -13.21 12.59 10.17
C LEU A 557 -14.48 11.75 10.23
N CYS A 558 -15.18 11.83 11.36
CA CYS A 558 -16.46 11.16 11.57
C CYS A 558 -17.58 11.92 10.87
N VAL A 559 -18.42 11.17 10.15
CA VAL A 559 -19.73 11.61 9.65
C VAL A 559 -20.81 10.68 10.18
N HIS A 560 -22.03 11.20 10.30
CA HIS A 560 -23.19 10.43 10.74
C HIS A 560 -24.02 9.93 9.54
N GLY A 561 -24.80 8.87 9.75
CA GLY A 561 -25.65 8.23 8.74
C GLY A 561 -27.15 8.26 9.05
N ASP A 562 -27.52 8.98 10.09
CA ASP A 562 -28.81 8.82 10.76
C ASP A 562 -30.03 9.23 9.89
N ASN A 563 -29.82 10.06 8.86
CA ASN A 563 -30.88 10.50 7.94
C ASN A 563 -30.32 11.01 6.60
N GLN A 564 -31.21 11.26 5.63
CA GLN A 564 -30.85 11.78 4.30
C GLN A 564 -30.01 13.07 4.34
N HIS A 565 -30.28 13.95 5.30
CA HIS A 565 -29.52 15.20 5.45
C HIS A 565 -28.07 14.94 5.88
N ALA A 566 -27.83 13.96 6.77
CA ALA A 566 -26.49 13.53 7.15
C ALA A 566 -25.74 12.86 5.97
N LEU A 567 -26.45 12.09 5.14
CA LEU A 567 -25.88 11.52 3.92
C LEU A 567 -25.46 12.60 2.91
N ASP A 568 -26.28 13.64 2.73
CA ASP A 568 -25.95 14.76 1.85
C ASP A 568 -24.72 15.53 2.35
N PHE A 569 -24.56 15.66 3.67
CA PHE A 569 -23.36 16.22 4.29
C PHE A 569 -22.13 15.36 3.99
N ALA A 570 -22.25 14.03 4.16
CA ALA A 570 -21.15 13.10 3.87
C ALA A 570 -20.70 13.19 2.40
N LYS A 571 -21.63 13.29 1.44
CA LYS A 571 -21.32 13.49 0.01
C LYS A 571 -20.56 14.79 -0.23
N ALA A 572 -21.07 15.91 0.29
CA ALA A 572 -20.44 17.21 0.13
C ALA A 572 -19.03 17.27 0.77
N ILE A 573 -18.85 16.63 1.94
CA ILE A 573 -17.54 16.49 2.58
C ILE A 573 -16.60 15.66 1.71
N ARG A 574 -17.07 14.54 1.14
CA ARG A 574 -16.24 13.71 0.26
C ARG A 574 -15.79 14.47 -0.98
N ASP A 575 -16.67 15.25 -1.60
CA ASP A 575 -16.33 16.07 -2.76
C ASP A 575 -15.30 17.14 -2.40
N LEU A 576 -15.44 17.77 -1.23
CA LEU A 576 -14.45 18.70 -0.70
C LEU A 576 -13.08 18.03 -0.47
N LEU A 577 -13.04 16.80 0.02
CA LEU A 577 -11.79 16.08 0.28
C LEU A 577 -11.12 15.53 -0.98
N LYS A 578 -11.85 15.46 -2.11
CA LYS A 578 -11.33 15.08 -3.44
C LYS A 578 -10.78 16.27 -4.24
N ALA A 579 -11.28 17.47 -3.97
CA ALA A 579 -10.86 18.72 -4.60
C ALA A 579 -9.53 19.24 -4.03
#